data_AF-A0A4Q1SRM6-F1
#
_entry.id   AF-A0A4Q1SRM6-F1
#
_cell.length_a   1.000
_cell.length_b   1.000
_cell.length_c   1.000
_cell.angle_alpha   90.00
_cell.angle_beta   90.00
_cell.angle_gamma   90.00
#
_symmetry.space_group_name_H-M   'P 1'
#
loop_
_entity.id
_entity.type
_entity.pdbx_description
1 polymer ?
#
loop_
_entity_poly.entity_id
_entity_poly.type
_entity_poly.pdbx_seq_one_letter_code
_entity_poly.pdbx_strand_id
1 'polypeptide(L)'
;MWTYFRIYTILPPHFYEALKEFNETQETPLWLVHGIWSPEEQLIGEDHKENDAFTPAIREKFMQEIIDAVRASNGDLNRPAKPGHASVVYNHDVSPYIMSWLVGTEWFLRGKMNGLRSRGTRWTSYCQENGGINGSIV
;
A
#
# COMPACT_ATOMS: atom_id res chain seq x y z
N MET A 1 -14.61 4.98 -22.53
CA MET A 1 -13.28 4.48 -22.11
C MET A 1 -13.02 5.00 -20.72
N TRP A 2 -12.52 4.16 -19.80
CA TRP A 2 -12.22 4.60 -18.44
C TRP A 2 -10.87 5.33 -18.40
N THR A 3 -10.85 6.54 -17.85
CA THR A 3 -9.61 7.27 -17.57
C THR A 3 -9.32 7.15 -16.08
N TYR A 4 -8.14 6.66 -15.72
CA TYR A 4 -7.75 6.46 -14.34
C TYR A 4 -6.29 6.88 -14.10
N PHE A 5 -5.96 7.09 -12.84
CA PHE A 5 -4.59 7.32 -12.40
C PHE A 5 -4.34 6.62 -11.04
N ARG A 6 -3.07 6.47 -10.69
CA ARG A 6 -2.63 5.78 -9.47
C ARG A 6 -1.85 6.73 -8.57
N ILE A 7 -2.14 6.63 -7.28
CA ILE A 7 -1.28 7.16 -6.19
C ILE A 7 -0.78 5.98 -5.35
N TYR A 8 0.35 6.12 -4.68
CA TYR A 8 0.95 5.02 -3.89
C TYR A 8 0.79 5.17 -2.38
N THR A 9 0.38 6.35 -1.93
CA THR A 9 0.25 6.71 -0.52
C THR A 9 -0.89 7.72 -0.37
N ILE A 10 -1.27 8.01 0.87
CA ILE A 10 -2.22 9.06 1.22
C ILE A 10 -1.60 10.41 0.89
N LEU A 11 -2.26 11.18 0.03
CA LEU A 11 -1.82 12.53 -0.36
C LEU A 11 -2.36 13.60 0.60
N PRO A 12 -1.93 14.87 0.49
CA PRO A 12 -2.52 15.96 1.26
C PRO A 12 -4.02 16.17 0.95
N PRO A 13 -4.83 16.74 1.87
CA PRO A 13 -6.28 16.91 1.67
C PRO A 13 -6.69 17.67 0.41
N HIS A 14 -5.92 18.70 0.02
CA HIS A 14 -6.21 19.50 -1.17
C HIS A 14 -6.22 18.67 -2.46
N PHE A 15 -5.54 17.52 -2.48
CA PHE A 15 -5.64 16.59 -3.61
C PHE A 15 -7.02 15.93 -3.69
N TYR A 16 -7.59 15.53 -2.55
CA TYR A 16 -8.91 14.91 -2.48
C TYR A 16 -10.02 15.93 -2.77
N GLU A 17 -9.85 17.16 -2.30
CA GLU A 17 -10.68 18.32 -2.68
C GLU A 17 -10.67 18.53 -4.19
N ALA A 18 -9.49 18.69 -4.80
CA ALA A 18 -9.36 18.93 -6.24
C ALA A 18 -9.92 17.77 -7.09
N LEU A 19 -9.75 16.52 -6.67
CA LEU A 19 -10.33 15.36 -7.37
C LEU A 19 -11.86 15.40 -7.33
N LYS A 20 -12.44 15.70 -6.16
CA LYS A 20 -13.89 15.83 -6.00
C LYS A 20 -14.44 16.97 -6.86
N GLU A 21 -13.87 18.16 -6.75
CA GLU A 21 -14.27 19.33 -7.54
C GLU A 21 -14.19 19.07 -9.05
N PHE A 22 -13.10 18.44 -9.50
CA PHE A 22 -12.93 18.10 -10.91
C PHE A 22 -14.04 17.15 -11.38
N ASN A 23 -14.28 16.05 -10.64
CA ASN A 23 -15.23 15.01 -11.04
C ASN A 23 -16.69 15.45 -10.96
N GLU A 24 -17.05 16.41 -10.11
CA GLU A 24 -18.41 16.96 -10.02
C GLU A 24 -18.83 17.70 -11.30
N THR A 25 -17.88 18.17 -12.11
CA THR A 25 -18.16 18.86 -13.38
C THR A 25 -17.97 18.00 -14.62
N GLN A 26 -17.57 16.72 -14.48
CA GLN A 26 -17.33 15.84 -15.63
C GLN A 26 -18.50 14.89 -15.89
N GLU A 27 -18.84 14.69 -17.17
CA GLU A 27 -19.74 13.59 -17.58
C GLU A 27 -19.08 12.21 -17.33
N THR A 28 -17.77 12.13 -17.55
CA THR A 28 -16.97 10.93 -17.29
C THR A 28 -15.97 11.21 -16.16
N PRO A 29 -16.14 10.62 -14.96
CA PRO A 29 -15.23 10.89 -13.86
C PRO A 29 -13.83 10.31 -14.13
N LEU A 30 -12.83 10.98 -13.57
CA LEU A 30 -11.47 10.50 -13.43
C LEU A 30 -11.39 9.56 -12.23
N TRP A 31 -10.99 8.31 -12.50
CA TRP A 31 -10.96 7.25 -11.49
C TRP A 31 -9.62 7.17 -10.76
N LEU A 32 -9.69 6.86 -9.47
CA LEU A 32 -8.54 6.69 -8.61
C LEU A 32 -8.26 5.21 -8.32
N VAL A 33 -7.01 4.80 -8.57
CA VAL A 33 -6.42 3.58 -8.01
C VAL A 33 -5.63 3.99 -6.77
N HIS A 34 -6.18 3.70 -5.59
CA HIS A 34 -5.62 4.19 -4.32
C HIS A 34 -4.60 3.21 -3.75
N GLY A 35 -3.34 3.63 -3.70
CA GLY A 35 -2.26 2.88 -3.08
C GLY A 35 -2.25 2.96 -1.56
N ILE A 36 -1.81 1.89 -0.93
CA ILE A 36 -1.59 1.79 0.52
C ILE A 36 -0.12 1.42 0.71
N TRP A 37 0.65 2.36 1.25
CA TRP A 37 2.09 2.19 1.45
C TRP A 37 2.37 1.15 2.54
N SER A 38 3.29 0.23 2.27
CA SER A 38 3.71 -0.74 3.29
C SER A 38 4.61 -0.04 4.32
N PRO A 39 4.72 -0.53 5.57
CA PRO A 39 5.67 -0.01 6.54
C PRO A 39 7.12 -0.42 6.19
N GLU A 40 7.62 0.07 5.05
CA GLU A 40 8.87 -0.37 4.41
C GLU A 40 10.09 -0.24 5.33
N GLU A 41 10.26 0.90 6.01
CA GLU A 41 11.37 1.08 6.96
C GLU A 41 11.39 0.01 8.05
N GLN A 42 10.20 -0.37 8.55
CA GLN A 42 10.07 -1.42 9.55
C GLN A 42 10.32 -2.80 8.95
N LEU A 43 9.96 -3.01 7.69
CA LEU A 43 10.20 -4.25 6.96
C LEU A 43 11.68 -4.45 6.63
N ILE A 44 12.41 -3.41 6.27
CA ILE A 44 13.86 -3.45 5.99
C ILE A 44 14.66 -3.66 7.28
N GLY A 45 14.21 -3.05 8.39
CA GLY A 45 14.89 -3.13 9.69
C GLY A 45 16.16 -2.28 9.77
N GLU A 46 16.60 -1.98 10.99
CA GLU A 46 17.72 -1.06 11.26
C GLU A 46 19.08 -1.53 10.67
N ASP A 47 19.25 -2.85 10.50
CA ASP A 47 20.49 -3.48 10.00
C ASP A 47 20.37 -4.01 8.56
N HIS A 48 19.32 -3.65 7.79
CA HIS A 48 18.89 -4.39 6.58
C HIS A 48 18.62 -5.88 6.83
N LYS A 49 18.39 -6.25 8.09
CA LYS A 49 17.89 -7.56 8.48
C LYS A 49 16.37 -7.47 8.42
N GLU A 50 15.84 -7.91 7.29
CA GLU A 50 14.41 -7.92 7.01
C GLU A 50 13.63 -8.47 8.22
N ASN A 51 12.65 -7.69 8.69
CA ASN A 51 11.78 -8.08 9.79
C ASN A 51 10.62 -8.93 9.27
N ASP A 52 10.05 -9.75 10.16
CA ASP A 52 8.88 -10.54 9.82
C ASP A 52 7.65 -9.63 9.69
N ALA A 53 7.02 -9.61 8.51
CA ALA A 53 5.84 -8.80 8.23
C ALA A 53 4.65 -9.11 9.14
N PHE A 54 4.63 -10.30 9.76
CA PHE A 54 3.61 -10.72 10.73
C PHE A 54 3.91 -10.30 12.16
N THR A 55 5.05 -9.63 12.41
CA THR A 55 5.36 -9.06 13.73
C THR A 55 4.21 -8.12 14.13
N PRO A 56 3.66 -8.22 15.36
CA PRO A 56 2.49 -7.44 15.77
C PRO A 56 2.61 -5.94 15.48
N ALA A 57 3.77 -5.33 15.78
CA ALA A 57 4.01 -3.91 15.53
C ALA A 57 3.93 -3.51 14.04
N ILE A 58 4.48 -4.34 13.14
CA ILE A 58 4.45 -4.09 11.69
C ILE A 58 3.02 -4.25 11.17
N ARG A 59 2.34 -5.31 11.61
CA ARG A 59 0.94 -5.57 11.26
C ARG A 59 0.04 -4.43 11.72
N GLU A 60 0.18 -3.98 12.97
CA GLU A 60 -0.61 -2.86 13.51
C GLU A 60 -0.37 -1.57 12.74
N LYS A 61 0.89 -1.26 12.41
CA LYS A 61 1.22 -0.08 11.60
C LYS A 61 0.59 -0.16 10.21
N PHE A 62 0.68 -1.31 9.55
CA PHE A 62 0.10 -1.47 8.22
C PHE A 62 -1.43 -1.43 8.25
N MET A 63 -2.06 -2.05 9.25
CA MET A 63 -3.50 -1.96 9.46
C MET A 63 -3.95 -0.51 9.69
N GLN A 64 -3.18 0.27 10.44
CA GLN A 64 -3.48 1.68 10.64
C GLN A 64 -3.36 2.47 9.33
N GLU A 65 -2.37 2.18 8.48
CA GLU A 65 -2.23 2.80 7.17
C GLU A 65 -3.42 2.48 6.25
N ILE A 66 -3.92 1.24 6.29
CA ILE A 66 -5.13 0.84 5.56
C ILE A 66 -6.35 1.62 6.06
N ILE A 67 -6.54 1.68 7.38
CA ILE A 67 -7.66 2.42 8.00
C ILE A 67 -7.58 3.90 7.61
N ASP A 68 -6.41 4.51 7.72
CA ASP A 68 -6.21 5.91 7.39
C ASP A 68 -6.46 6.18 5.91
N ALA A 69 -6.07 5.28 5.00
CA ALA A 69 -6.32 5.45 3.58
C ALA A 69 -7.83 5.42 3.26
N VAL A 70 -8.58 4.49 3.86
CA VAL A 70 -10.04 4.41 3.74
C VAL A 70 -10.72 5.65 4.34
N ARG A 71 -10.27 6.09 5.51
CA ARG A 71 -10.82 7.27 6.18
C ARG A 71 -10.52 8.55 5.41
N ALA A 72 -9.31 8.69 4.86
CA ALA A 72 -8.94 9.82 4.01
C ALA A 72 -9.81 9.87 2.75
N SER A 73 -10.03 8.74 2.07
CA SER A 73 -10.89 8.68 0.89
C SER A 73 -12.36 8.95 1.17
N ASN A 74 -12.85 8.62 2.36
CA ASN A 74 -14.22 8.89 2.78
C ASN A 74 -14.42 10.32 3.32
N GLY A 75 -13.36 11.14 3.38
CA GLY A 75 -13.44 12.45 4.01
C GLY A 75 -13.75 12.38 5.53
N ASP A 76 -13.28 11.34 6.21
CA ASP A 76 -13.47 11.12 7.66
C ASP A 76 -12.12 10.82 8.32
N LEU A 77 -11.08 11.62 8.04
CA LEU A 77 -9.79 11.49 8.72
C LEU A 77 -9.38 12.81 9.34
N ASN A 78 -9.10 12.78 10.64
CA ASN A 78 -8.47 13.88 11.36
C ASN A 78 -7.15 13.39 11.95
N ARG A 79 -6.04 13.92 11.45
CA ARG A 79 -4.70 13.66 11.96
C ARG A 79 -4.27 14.85 12.85
N PRO A 80 -4.06 14.63 14.16
CA PRO A 80 -3.54 15.67 15.03
C PRO A 80 -2.13 16.05 14.58
N ALA A 81 -1.76 17.30 14.86
CA ALA A 81 -0.40 17.77 14.59
C ALA A 81 0.64 16.87 15.30
N LYS A 82 1.70 16.53 14.59
CA LYS A 82 2.91 15.91 15.17
C LYS A 82 4.03 16.94 15.12
N PRO A 83 5.06 16.87 15.98
CA PRO A 83 6.23 17.73 15.84
C PRO A 83 6.75 17.71 14.39
N GLY A 84 6.81 18.87 13.74
CA GLY A 84 7.19 19.01 12.33
C GLY A 84 6.08 18.76 11.28
N HIS A 85 4.85 18.46 11.69
CA HIS A 85 3.71 18.21 10.80
C HIS A 85 2.46 18.96 11.28
N ALA A 86 1.87 19.78 10.40
CA ALA A 86 0.61 20.46 10.69
C ALA A 86 -0.52 19.44 10.97
N SER A 87 -1.55 19.86 11.70
CA SER A 87 -2.79 19.08 11.74
C SER A 87 -3.42 19.04 10.36
N VAL A 88 -3.92 17.87 9.96
CA VAL A 88 -4.45 17.63 8.63
C VAL A 88 -5.85 17.03 8.77
N VAL A 89 -6.84 17.68 8.16
CA VAL A 89 -8.23 17.23 8.13
C VAL A 89 -8.60 16.85 6.70
N TYR A 90 -9.14 15.66 6.53
CA TYR A 90 -9.72 15.16 5.28
C TYR A 90 -11.23 15.18 5.44
N ASN A 91 -11.92 15.96 4.62
CA ASN A 91 -13.35 16.23 4.69
C ASN A 91 -14.05 16.15 3.32
N HIS A 92 -13.35 15.66 2.29
CA HIS A 92 -13.89 15.47 0.93
C HIS A 92 -13.99 13.98 0.64
N ASP A 93 -15.22 13.49 0.52
CA ASP A 93 -15.50 12.10 0.14
C ASP A 93 -15.26 11.91 -1.37
N VAL A 94 -14.24 11.11 -1.69
CA VAL A 94 -13.91 10.66 -3.05
C VAL A 94 -14.12 9.15 -3.21
N SER A 95 -14.70 8.48 -2.21
CA SER A 95 -14.98 7.04 -2.28
C SER A 95 -15.83 6.63 -3.49
N PRO A 96 -16.75 7.47 -4.03
CA PRO A 96 -17.44 7.14 -5.28
C PRO A 96 -16.53 7.05 -6.52
N TYR A 97 -15.34 7.66 -6.46
CA TYR A 97 -14.37 7.73 -7.56
C TYR A 97 -13.22 6.72 -7.41
N ILE A 98 -13.26 5.86 -6.40
CA ILE A 98 -12.27 4.79 -6.23
C ILE A 98 -12.64 3.60 -7.10
N MET A 99 -11.72 3.23 -7.99
CA MET A 99 -11.85 2.04 -8.84
C MET A 99 -11.23 0.81 -8.19
N SER A 100 -10.09 0.96 -7.53
CA SER A 100 -9.38 -0.16 -6.91
C SER A 100 -8.36 0.31 -5.86
N TRP A 101 -7.90 -0.66 -5.08
CA TRP A 101 -6.86 -0.51 -4.07
C TRP A 101 -5.58 -1.23 -4.49
N LEU A 102 -4.44 -0.58 -4.33
CA LEU A 102 -3.11 -1.18 -4.51
C LEU A 102 -2.44 -1.31 -3.14
N VAL A 103 -2.46 -2.53 -2.59
CA VAL A 103 -2.02 -2.77 -1.21
C VAL A 103 -0.56 -3.21 -1.18
N GLY A 104 0.27 -2.44 -0.48
CA GLY A 104 1.68 -2.70 -0.31
C GLY A 104 2.55 -2.06 -1.40
N THR A 105 3.86 -2.11 -1.16
CA THR A 105 4.91 -1.67 -2.08
C THR A 105 5.58 -2.90 -2.71
N GLU A 106 6.76 -2.72 -3.31
CA GLU A 106 7.61 -3.84 -3.71
C GLU A 106 7.85 -4.77 -2.50
N TRP A 107 7.51 -6.05 -2.66
CA TRP A 107 7.74 -7.07 -1.65
C TRP A 107 9.07 -7.75 -1.94
N PHE A 108 10.02 -7.69 -1.00
CA PHE A 108 11.26 -8.44 -1.11
C PHE A 108 10.96 -9.95 -1.03
N LEU A 109 11.38 -10.71 -2.05
CA LEU A 109 11.20 -12.17 -2.09
C LEU A 109 11.88 -12.91 -0.93
N ARG A 110 12.86 -12.26 -0.26
CA ARG A 110 13.60 -12.82 0.88
C ARG A 110 13.03 -12.40 2.24
N GLY A 111 12.16 -11.38 2.26
CA GLY A 111 11.49 -10.90 3.46
C GLY A 111 10.80 -12.05 4.18
N LYS A 112 11.12 -12.22 5.47
CA LYS A 112 10.66 -13.37 6.26
C LYS A 112 9.15 -13.34 6.47
N MET A 113 8.37 -13.88 5.53
CA MET A 113 6.92 -14.08 5.66
C MET A 113 6.62 -15.43 6.33
N ASN A 114 7.07 -15.64 7.57
CA ASN A 114 6.96 -16.94 8.23
C ASN A 114 5.51 -17.36 8.59
N GLY A 115 4.54 -16.46 8.42
CA GLY A 115 3.11 -16.72 8.59
C GLY A 115 2.47 -17.52 7.43
N LEU A 116 3.13 -17.62 6.28
CA LEU A 116 2.68 -18.45 5.15
C LEU A 116 3.21 -19.88 5.25
N ARG A 117 3.01 -20.54 6.39
CA ARG A 117 3.19 -22.00 6.46
C ARG A 117 2.02 -22.67 5.74
N SER A 118 2.20 -22.87 4.44
CA SER A 118 1.32 -23.67 3.59
C SER A 118 1.03 -25.02 4.25
N ARG A 119 -0.25 -25.34 4.40
CA ARG A 119 -0.66 -26.75 4.37
C ARG A 119 -0.22 -27.32 3.02
N GLY A 120 0.89 -28.05 3.00
CA GLY A 120 1.15 -29.08 2.00
C GLY A 120 1.75 -28.70 0.64
N THR A 121 2.21 -27.47 0.39
CA THR A 121 2.97 -27.18 -0.86
C THR A 121 4.37 -26.69 -0.54
N ARG A 122 5.33 -27.61 -0.71
CA ARG A 122 6.76 -27.38 -0.58
C ARG A 122 7.22 -26.42 -1.69
N TRP A 123 7.34 -25.14 -1.39
CA TRP A 123 8.08 -24.20 -2.24
C TRP A 123 9.58 -24.41 -1.97
N THR A 124 10.23 -25.27 -2.75
CA THR A 124 11.68 -25.26 -2.86
C THR A 124 12.08 -24.05 -3.69
N SER A 125 12.61 -23.01 -3.04
CA SER A 125 13.42 -22.01 -3.74
C SER A 125 14.69 -22.70 -4.23
N TYR A 126 14.72 -23.06 -5.51
CA TYR A 126 15.93 -23.47 -6.20
C TYR A 126 16.71 -22.21 -6.57
N CYS A 127 17.45 -21.66 -5.60
CA CYS A 127 18.54 -20.74 -5.90
C CYS A 127 19.81 -21.58 -6.02
N GLN A 128 20.27 -21.74 -7.26
CA GLN A 128 21.57 -22.32 -7.61
C GLN A 128 22.69 -21.62 -6.82
N GLU A 129 23.22 -22.31 -5.81
CA GLU A 129 24.61 -22.12 -5.40
C GLU A 129 25.48 -22.81 -6.46
N ASN A 130 26.18 -22.00 -7.25
CA ASN A 130 27.37 -22.36 -8.03
C ASN A 130 27.33 -23.64 -8.88
N GLY A 131 27.07 -23.46 -10.18
CA GLY A 131 27.64 -24.29 -11.24
C GLY A 131 26.69 -25.28 -11.91
N GLY A 132 26.44 -25.08 -13.21
CA GLY A 132 26.00 -26.16 -14.12
C GLY A 132 24.59 -26.01 -14.72
N ILE A 133 24.59 -25.65 -16.01
CA ILE A 133 23.54 -25.80 -17.03
C ILE A 133 22.77 -27.15 -16.98
N ASN A 134 21.42 -27.10 -17.02
CA ASN A 134 20.57 -27.68 -18.09
C ASN A 134 19.08 -27.74 -17.70
N GLY A 135 18.22 -27.48 -18.68
CA GLY A 135 16.88 -28.10 -18.74
C GLY A 135 15.69 -27.16 -18.64
N SER A 136 15.17 -26.78 -19.81
CA SER A 136 13.86 -26.17 -20.06
C SER A 136 12.73 -27.08 -19.58
N ILE A 137 11.63 -26.52 -19.04
CA ILE A 137 10.32 -27.17 -19.07
C ILE A 137 9.21 -26.14 -19.31
N VAL A 138 8.46 -26.48 -20.35
CA VAL A 138 7.10 -26.12 -20.80
C VAL A 138 6.15 -25.61 -19.71
#